data_AF-A0A357IFU9-F1
#
_entry.id   AF-A0A357IFU9-F1
#
_cell.length_a   1.000
_cell.length_b   1.000
_cell.length_c   1.000
_cell.angle_alpha   90.00
_cell.angle_beta   90.00
_cell.angle_gamma   90.00
#
_symmetry.space_group_name_H-M   'P 1'
#
loop_
_entity.id
_entity.type
_entity.pdbx_description
1 polymer ?
#
loop_
_entity_poly.entity_id
_entity_poly.type
_entity_poly.pdbx_seq_one_letter_code
_entity_poly.pdbx_strand_id
1 'polypeptide(L)'
;THNDVDLHANDMSFIAIADEDNEKLVGFNVLVGGGLSMTHGDTKTYPNTAYEFGFIPIEHLLECAEAIVTVQRDWGNRVDRKNAKTRYTLQRVGVDTFKREVERRMGALFEESRPYELTERGDRIGWIEGEDGKWHLTLFIENGRLVGQKKQGVAEIANIHKGDFRLTANQNLIVAGVDAADKDAIEAIAKAHTLIAETSEQRQHAMACVSLPTCPLAMAEAERYLPEFIDDIEVILDKHSIADDYFVTRIAGCPNGCGRAMLAELGLVGKAVGRYNVYIGGNRAGTRIPKLHMENATTDAILSEVDVLVGRWANERNGGEEFGDFAIRAGIVEEVTNGAVDFWT
;
A
#
# COMPACT_ATOMS: atom_id res chain seq x y z
N THR A 1 -14.86 -0.31 -0.85
CA THR A 1 -14.08 -1.38 -0.21
C THR A 1 -12.62 -1.38 -0.68
N HIS A 2 -12.10 -0.24 -1.15
CA HIS A 2 -10.73 -0.10 -1.64
C HIS A 2 -9.82 0.38 -0.49
N ASN A 3 -8.60 -0.16 -0.43
CA ASN A 3 -7.54 0.26 0.48
C ASN A 3 -6.29 0.72 -0.30
N ASP A 4 -6.50 1.38 -1.44
CA ASP A 4 -5.46 1.95 -2.30
C ASP A 4 -4.48 2.84 -1.53
N VAL A 5 -4.98 3.58 -0.54
CA VAL A 5 -4.19 4.44 0.36
C VAL A 5 -3.33 3.68 1.39
N ASP A 6 -3.47 2.35 1.49
CA ASP A 6 -2.80 1.49 2.47
C ASP A 6 -2.93 2.02 3.91
N LEU A 7 -4.15 2.03 4.45
CA LEU A 7 -4.45 2.65 5.74
C LEU A 7 -3.55 2.15 6.87
N HIS A 8 -3.17 0.88 6.86
CA HIS A 8 -2.32 0.27 7.90
C HIS A 8 -0.86 0.77 7.88
N ALA A 9 -0.45 1.57 6.88
CA ALA A 9 0.82 2.28 6.87
C ALA A 9 0.78 3.62 7.63
N ASN A 10 -0.39 4.07 8.06
CA ASN A 10 -0.63 5.43 8.56
C ASN A 10 -0.87 5.47 10.07
N ASP A 11 -0.52 6.61 10.69
CA ASP A 11 -0.71 6.82 12.13
C ASP A 11 -2.20 6.95 12.51
N MET A 12 -3.03 7.50 11.62
CA MET A 12 -4.46 7.77 11.84
C MET A 12 -5.21 7.62 10.52
N SER A 13 -6.34 6.91 10.53
CA SER A 13 -7.16 6.63 9.35
C SER A 13 -8.64 6.71 9.68
N PHE A 14 -9.41 7.27 8.75
CA PHE A 14 -10.86 7.43 8.86
C PHE A 14 -11.51 6.69 7.69
N ILE A 15 -12.13 5.55 7.97
CA ILE A 15 -12.88 4.79 6.96
C ILE A 15 -14.25 5.42 6.86
N ALA A 16 -14.55 6.01 5.70
CA ALA A 16 -15.84 6.63 5.41
C ALA A 16 -16.98 5.60 5.52
N ILE A 17 -18.02 5.94 6.28
CA ILE A 17 -19.26 5.18 6.35
C ILE A 17 -20.40 6.04 5.80
N ALA A 18 -21.07 5.54 4.78
CA ALA A 18 -22.26 6.16 4.22
C ALA A 18 -23.54 5.65 4.90
N ASP A 19 -24.67 6.30 4.64
CA ASP A 19 -26.00 5.80 5.00
C ASP A 19 -26.37 4.53 4.22
N GLU A 20 -27.51 3.93 4.55
CA GLU A 20 -27.95 2.64 3.97
C GLU A 20 -28.07 2.70 2.43
N ASP A 21 -28.39 3.88 1.88
CA ASP A 21 -28.53 4.11 0.44
C ASP A 21 -27.20 4.50 -0.25
N ASN A 22 -26.10 4.61 0.51
CA ASN A 22 -24.78 5.09 0.06
C ASN A 22 -24.77 6.50 -0.55
N GLU A 23 -25.76 7.33 -0.23
CA GLU A 23 -25.87 8.68 -0.79
C GLU A 23 -25.16 9.73 0.06
N LYS A 24 -25.04 9.49 1.38
CA LYS A 24 -24.51 10.50 2.32
C LYS A 24 -23.52 9.90 3.30
N LEU A 25 -22.40 10.58 3.46
CA LEU A 25 -21.44 10.29 4.52
C LEU A 25 -22.05 10.60 5.89
N VAL A 26 -22.13 9.59 6.75
CA VAL A 26 -22.71 9.70 8.11
C VAL A 26 -21.66 9.68 9.21
N GLY A 27 -20.45 9.23 8.91
CA GLY A 27 -19.33 9.28 9.84
C GLY A 27 -18.18 8.36 9.43
N PHE A 28 -17.37 7.95 10.41
CA PHE A 28 -16.15 7.20 10.15
C PHE A 28 -15.86 6.13 11.19
N ASN A 29 -15.38 4.96 10.75
CA ASN A 29 -14.61 4.10 11.64
C ASN A 29 -13.17 4.62 11.72
N VAL A 30 -12.66 4.73 12.93
CA VAL A 30 -11.33 5.29 13.20
C VAL A 30 -10.33 4.20 13.51
N LEU A 31 -9.21 4.18 12.80
CA LEU A 31 -8.08 3.30 13.06
C LEU A 31 -6.82 4.10 13.36
N VAL A 32 -6.02 3.64 14.32
CA VAL A 32 -4.84 4.38 14.84
C VAL A 32 -3.65 3.44 15.02
N GLY A 33 -2.45 3.92 14.68
CA GLY A 33 -1.21 3.26 15.06
C GLY A 33 -0.58 2.34 14.02
N GLY A 34 -0.90 2.52 12.74
CA GLY A 34 -0.16 1.86 11.66
C GLY A 34 1.27 2.41 11.51
N GLY A 35 2.10 1.68 10.76
CA GLY A 35 3.38 2.19 10.28
C GLY A 35 4.43 1.10 10.07
N LEU A 36 5.26 1.30 9.04
CA LEU A 36 6.02 0.21 8.41
C LEU A 36 7.52 0.23 8.66
N SER A 37 8.05 1.32 9.23
CA SER A 37 9.50 1.49 9.35
C SER A 37 10.10 0.54 10.40
N MET A 38 11.26 -0.02 10.12
CA MET A 38 12.04 -0.78 11.08
C MET A 38 13.54 -0.51 10.90
N THR A 39 14.36 -1.10 11.75
CA THR A 39 15.83 -1.08 11.64
C THR A 39 16.32 -2.51 11.60
N HIS A 40 17.12 -2.85 10.57
CA HIS A 40 17.71 -4.18 10.45
C HIS A 40 18.49 -4.55 11.71
N GLY A 41 18.20 -5.72 12.29
CA GLY A 41 18.84 -6.24 13.49
C GLY A 41 18.41 -5.59 14.82
N ASP A 42 17.50 -4.60 14.80
CA ASP A 42 16.96 -3.98 16.01
C ASP A 42 15.55 -4.50 16.28
N THR A 43 15.46 -5.55 17.10
CA THR A 43 14.21 -6.23 17.44
C THR A 43 13.22 -5.38 18.24
N LYS A 44 13.63 -4.18 18.69
CA LYS A 44 12.74 -3.21 19.34
C LYS A 44 11.93 -2.39 18.35
N THR A 45 12.29 -2.44 17.06
CA THR A 45 11.56 -1.78 15.98
C THR A 45 10.80 -2.79 15.16
N TYR A 46 9.57 -2.48 14.77
CA TYR A 46 8.73 -3.40 14.01
C TYR A 46 7.72 -2.61 13.17
N PRO A 47 7.30 -3.13 12.00
CA PRO A 47 6.11 -2.67 11.33
C PRO A 47 4.85 -3.14 12.08
N ASN A 48 3.76 -2.41 11.98
CA ASN A 48 2.49 -2.81 12.58
C ASN A 48 1.31 -2.26 11.78
N THR A 49 0.18 -2.96 11.86
CA THR A 49 -1.11 -2.51 11.34
C THR A 49 -1.79 -1.56 12.35
N ALA A 50 -2.66 -0.70 11.85
CA ALA A 50 -3.49 0.17 12.69
C ALA A 50 -4.55 -0.63 13.49
N TYR A 51 -4.85 -0.17 14.71
CA TYR A 51 -5.86 -0.73 15.60
C TYR A 51 -7.17 0.04 15.46
N GLU A 52 -8.29 -0.69 15.52
CA GLU A 52 -9.63 -0.11 15.47
C GLU A 52 -10.02 0.52 16.80
N PHE A 53 -10.49 1.76 16.75
CA PHE A 53 -10.99 2.49 17.92
C PHE A 53 -12.52 2.47 18.00
N GLY A 54 -13.22 2.54 16.88
CA GLY A 54 -14.68 2.58 16.84
C GLY A 54 -15.21 3.61 15.85
N PHE A 55 -16.53 3.78 15.83
CA PHE A 55 -17.20 4.72 14.96
C PHE A 55 -17.33 6.11 15.62
N ILE A 56 -17.26 7.17 14.80
CA ILE A 56 -17.64 8.54 15.16
C ILE A 56 -18.59 9.14 14.11
N PRO A 57 -19.63 9.88 14.54
CA PRO A 57 -20.41 10.75 13.67
C PRO A 57 -19.55 11.81 12.97
N ILE A 58 -20.01 12.29 11.81
CA ILE A 58 -19.26 13.25 10.96
C ILE A 58 -18.88 14.54 11.71
N GLU A 59 -19.73 15.00 12.63
CA GLU A 59 -19.54 16.20 13.44
C GLU A 59 -18.36 16.11 14.42
N HIS A 60 -17.84 14.92 14.70
CA HIS A 60 -16.72 14.69 15.62
C HIS A 60 -15.38 14.46 14.90
N LEU A 61 -15.33 14.54 13.57
CA LEU A 61 -14.13 14.23 12.78
C LEU A 61 -12.91 15.06 13.21
N LEU A 62 -13.08 16.37 13.34
CA LEU A 62 -11.97 17.28 13.62
C LEU A 62 -11.50 17.16 15.07
N GLU A 63 -12.43 17.05 16.01
CA GLU A 63 -12.17 16.85 17.43
C GLU A 63 -11.45 15.51 17.68
N CYS A 64 -11.86 14.45 16.99
CA CYS A 64 -11.18 13.15 17.03
C CYS A 64 -9.75 13.26 16.51
N ALA A 65 -9.56 13.88 15.35
CA ALA A 65 -8.25 14.06 14.74
C ALA A 65 -7.31 14.88 15.65
N GLU A 66 -7.79 16.00 16.21
CA GLU A 66 -7.05 16.81 17.16
C GLU A 66 -6.71 16.02 18.43
N ALA A 67 -7.67 15.27 18.97
CA ALA A 67 -7.46 14.45 20.15
C ALA A 67 -6.35 13.41 19.91
N ILE A 68 -6.42 12.62 18.83
CA ILE A 68 -5.38 11.61 18.51
C ILE A 68 -4.00 12.27 18.38
N VAL A 69 -3.90 13.38 17.65
CA VAL A 69 -2.64 14.10 17.44
C VAL A 69 -2.08 14.61 18.77
N THR A 70 -2.91 15.21 19.62
CA THR A 70 -2.45 15.79 20.89
C THR A 70 -2.10 14.73 21.92
N VAL A 71 -2.82 13.60 21.98
CA VAL A 71 -2.44 12.46 22.83
C VAL A 71 -1.08 11.91 22.42
N GLN A 72 -0.89 11.64 21.12
CA GLN A 72 0.39 11.19 20.61
C GLN A 72 1.50 12.23 20.85
N ARG A 73 1.19 13.52 20.73
CA ARG A 73 2.16 14.59 20.99
C ARG A 73 2.68 14.52 22.43
N ASP A 74 1.78 14.36 23.40
CA ASP A 74 2.08 14.42 24.82
C ASP A 74 2.68 13.11 25.35
N TRP A 75 2.26 11.97 24.80
CA TRP A 75 2.66 10.64 25.28
C TRP A 75 3.79 10.04 24.45
N GLY A 76 4.02 10.47 23.22
CA GLY A 76 5.08 9.92 22.37
C GLY A 76 6.47 10.02 23.01
N ASN A 77 7.30 8.99 22.84
CA ASN A 77 8.66 9.01 23.37
C ASN A 77 9.49 10.09 22.66
N ARG A 78 9.89 11.14 23.37
CA ARG A 78 10.70 12.25 22.83
C ARG A 78 12.20 12.07 23.01
N VAL A 79 12.62 11.09 23.80
CA VAL A 79 14.04 10.80 24.08
C VAL A 79 14.61 9.90 22.99
N ASP A 80 13.93 8.79 22.70
CA ASP A 80 14.32 7.87 21.63
C ASP A 80 13.44 8.06 20.39
N ARG A 81 14.02 8.67 19.35
CA ARG A 81 13.34 8.92 18.08
C ARG A 81 12.86 7.62 17.40
N LYS A 82 13.56 6.50 17.56
CA LYS A 82 13.16 5.22 16.94
C LYS A 82 11.90 4.64 17.60
N ASN A 83 11.63 5.02 18.84
CA ASN A 83 10.47 4.61 19.62
C ASN A 83 9.37 5.71 19.70
N ALA A 84 9.47 6.77 18.89
CA ALA A 84 8.59 7.93 18.99
C ALA A 84 7.24 7.79 18.26
N LYS A 85 7.11 6.85 17.32
CA LYS A 85 5.90 6.67 16.48
C LYS A 85 4.70 6.16 17.27
N THR A 86 3.49 6.49 16.80
CA THR A 86 2.21 6.22 17.49
C THR A 86 2.03 4.74 17.83
N ARG A 87 2.43 3.83 16.93
CA ARG A 87 2.41 2.38 17.16
C ARG A 87 3.16 1.95 18.43
N TYR A 88 4.31 2.57 18.71
CA TYR A 88 5.10 2.27 19.91
C TYR A 88 4.46 2.89 21.17
N THR A 89 3.85 4.07 21.05
CA THR A 89 3.08 4.67 22.14
C THR A 89 1.92 3.76 22.55
N LEU A 90 1.14 3.29 21.58
CA LEU A 90 0.02 2.37 21.78
C LEU A 90 0.47 1.08 22.46
N GLN A 91 1.55 0.47 21.98
CA GLN A 91 2.10 -0.74 22.61
C GLN A 91 2.54 -0.49 24.06
N ARG A 92 3.08 0.69 24.36
CA ARG A 92 3.57 1.01 25.71
C ARG A 92 2.45 1.30 26.70
N VAL A 93 1.39 1.99 26.28
CA VAL A 93 0.31 2.45 27.18
C VAL A 93 -0.94 1.55 27.15
N GLY A 94 -1.06 0.70 26.12
CA GLY A 94 -2.25 -0.08 25.80
C GLY A 94 -3.24 0.70 24.94
N VAL A 95 -3.84 0.00 23.95
CA VAL A 95 -4.81 0.57 23.00
C VAL A 95 -5.99 1.22 23.73
N ASP A 96 -6.59 0.52 24.71
CA ASP A 96 -7.73 1.05 25.48
C ASP A 96 -7.39 2.32 26.27
N THR A 97 -6.16 2.41 26.81
CA THR A 97 -5.73 3.60 27.56
C THR A 97 -5.58 4.80 26.64
N PHE A 98 -5.03 4.60 25.44
CA PHE A 98 -4.94 5.64 24.42
C PHE A 98 -6.34 6.06 23.96
N LYS A 99 -7.20 5.10 23.64
CA LYS A 99 -8.59 5.34 23.21
C LYS A 99 -9.36 6.18 24.24
N ARG A 100 -9.32 5.83 25.53
CA ARG A 100 -10.01 6.59 26.59
C ARG A 100 -9.53 8.03 26.72
N GLU A 101 -8.23 8.29 26.53
CA GLU A 101 -7.73 9.66 26.55
C GLU A 101 -8.17 10.44 25.31
N VAL A 102 -8.23 9.80 24.14
CA VAL A 102 -8.80 10.41 22.93
C VAL A 102 -10.26 10.79 23.16
N GLU A 103 -11.08 9.88 23.68
CA GLU A 103 -12.49 10.16 24.04
C GLU A 103 -12.62 11.35 25.00
N ARG A 104 -11.77 11.38 26.04
CA ARG A 104 -11.75 12.49 27.00
C ARG A 104 -11.42 13.84 26.36
N ARG A 105 -10.50 13.89 25.39
CA ARG A 105 -10.11 15.14 24.70
C ARG A 105 -11.09 15.54 23.60
N MET A 106 -11.64 14.56 22.89
CA MET A 106 -12.68 14.74 21.87
C MET A 106 -14.00 15.22 22.50
N GLY A 107 -14.27 14.83 23.76
CA GLY A 107 -15.52 15.17 24.44
C GLY A 107 -16.70 14.26 24.06
N ALA A 108 -16.42 13.12 23.42
CA ALA A 108 -17.39 12.12 23.01
C ALA A 108 -16.78 10.71 23.14
N LEU A 109 -17.63 9.68 23.19
CA LEU A 109 -17.21 8.28 23.20
C LEU A 109 -17.23 7.72 21.79
N PHE A 110 -16.36 6.75 21.50
CA PHE A 110 -16.49 5.98 20.26
C PHE A 110 -17.70 5.05 20.36
N GLU A 111 -18.48 4.98 19.28
CA GLU A 111 -19.50 3.95 19.10
C GLU A 111 -18.86 2.64 18.63
N GLU A 112 -19.66 1.56 18.61
CA GLU A 112 -19.25 0.32 17.96
C GLU A 112 -18.97 0.57 16.47
N SER A 113 -17.89 0.00 15.97
CA SER A 113 -17.55 0.14 14.55
C SER A 113 -18.65 -0.40 13.66
N ARG A 114 -18.88 0.32 12.56
CA ARG A 114 -19.83 -0.11 11.54
C ARG A 114 -19.19 -1.16 10.63
N PRO A 115 -19.93 -2.12 10.07
CA PRO A 115 -19.36 -3.12 9.17
C PRO A 115 -18.66 -2.48 7.96
N TYR A 116 -17.47 -2.97 7.65
CA TYR A 116 -16.75 -2.64 6.43
C TYR A 116 -15.90 -3.84 6.02
N GLU A 117 -15.51 -3.87 4.76
CA GLU A 117 -14.55 -4.84 4.24
C GLU A 117 -13.47 -4.06 3.46
N LEU A 118 -12.28 -4.63 3.32
CA LEU A 118 -11.24 -4.13 2.43
C LEU A 118 -10.83 -5.30 1.54
N THR A 119 -10.95 -5.15 0.24
CA THR A 119 -10.76 -6.25 -0.71
C THR A 119 -9.53 -6.06 -1.58
N GLU A 120 -9.28 -4.84 -2.04
CA GLU A 120 -8.23 -4.55 -3.02
C GLU A 120 -7.53 -3.22 -2.77
N ARG A 121 -6.38 -3.05 -3.42
CA ARG A 121 -5.54 -1.85 -3.31
C ARG A 121 -5.08 -1.28 -4.65
N GLY A 122 -5.40 -1.96 -5.75
CA GLY A 122 -5.02 -1.54 -7.09
C GLY A 122 -5.76 -0.27 -7.51
N ASP A 123 -5.15 0.47 -8.42
CA ASP A 123 -5.89 1.49 -9.17
C ASP A 123 -6.72 0.83 -10.25
N ARG A 124 -7.81 1.47 -10.65
CA ARG A 124 -8.62 1.00 -11.76
C ARG A 124 -8.10 1.61 -13.08
N ILE A 125 -7.19 0.90 -13.76
CA ILE A 125 -6.52 1.38 -14.97
C ILE A 125 -7.50 1.52 -16.15
N GLY A 126 -7.33 2.56 -16.96
CA GLY A 126 -8.19 2.84 -18.12
C GLY A 126 -9.39 3.73 -17.80
N TRP A 127 -10.41 3.67 -18.66
CA TRP A 127 -11.60 4.52 -18.57
C TRP A 127 -12.68 3.93 -17.68
N ILE A 128 -13.19 4.76 -16.77
CA ILE A 128 -14.36 4.46 -15.94
C ILE A 128 -15.34 5.64 -15.98
N GLU A 129 -16.62 5.33 -16.02
CA GLU A 129 -17.69 6.30 -15.84
C GLU A 129 -17.95 6.50 -14.33
N GLY A 130 -17.95 7.77 -13.90
CA GLY A 130 -18.33 8.18 -12.56
C GLY A 130 -19.83 8.36 -12.41
N GLU A 131 -20.29 8.50 -11.16
CA GLU A 131 -21.72 8.66 -10.83
C GLU A 131 -22.32 9.97 -11.35
N ASP A 132 -21.48 10.97 -11.62
CA ASP A 132 -21.86 12.26 -12.21
C ASP A 132 -21.96 12.22 -13.75
N GLY A 133 -21.81 11.04 -14.37
CA GLY A 133 -21.78 10.85 -15.82
C GLY A 133 -20.51 11.36 -16.49
N LYS A 134 -19.50 11.78 -15.71
CA LYS A 134 -18.17 12.13 -16.22
C LYS A 134 -17.29 10.88 -16.28
N TRP A 135 -16.21 10.98 -17.03
CA TRP A 135 -15.26 9.89 -17.23
C TRP A 135 -13.93 10.17 -16.53
N HIS A 136 -13.30 9.10 -16.07
CA HIS A 136 -11.99 9.12 -15.42
C HIS A 136 -11.07 8.18 -16.17
N LEU A 137 -9.96 8.71 -16.70
CA LEU A 137 -8.90 7.91 -17.32
C LEU A 137 -7.74 7.77 -16.36
N THR A 138 -7.56 6.57 -15.80
CA THR A 138 -6.38 6.25 -14.99
C THR A 138 -5.25 5.77 -15.89
N LEU A 139 -4.12 6.48 -15.83
CA LEU A 139 -2.92 6.19 -16.60
C LEU A 139 -1.91 5.46 -15.72
N PHE A 140 -1.51 4.25 -16.11
CA PHE A 140 -0.40 3.55 -15.45
C PHE A 140 0.92 4.25 -15.75
N ILE A 141 1.60 4.74 -14.72
CA ILE A 141 2.90 5.39 -14.81
C ILE A 141 3.87 4.56 -13.97
N GLU A 142 4.69 3.74 -14.62
CA GLU A 142 5.70 2.93 -13.93
C GLU A 142 6.57 3.81 -13.00
N ASN A 143 6.56 3.46 -11.71
CA ASN A 143 7.19 4.20 -10.61
C ASN A 143 6.74 5.68 -10.43
N GLY A 144 5.63 6.10 -11.03
CA GLY A 144 5.21 7.51 -11.09
C GLY A 144 6.21 8.43 -11.79
N ARG A 145 7.16 7.88 -12.57
CA ARG A 145 8.24 8.65 -13.17
C ARG A 145 7.80 9.30 -14.48
N LEU A 146 7.30 10.53 -14.38
CA LEU A 146 6.94 11.35 -15.55
C LEU A 146 8.17 12.05 -16.16
N VAL A 147 8.76 11.41 -17.18
CA VAL A 147 9.88 11.94 -17.98
C VAL A 147 9.60 11.80 -19.48
N GLY A 148 10.37 12.50 -20.32
CA GLY A 148 10.30 12.36 -21.78
C GLY A 148 8.90 12.59 -22.36
N GLN A 149 8.48 11.69 -23.26
CA GLN A 149 7.18 11.76 -23.94
C GLN A 149 6.01 11.72 -22.96
N LYS A 150 6.04 10.86 -21.94
CA LYS A 150 4.97 10.78 -20.93
C LYS A 150 4.73 12.13 -20.24
N LYS A 151 5.80 12.84 -19.87
CA LYS A 151 5.70 14.19 -19.28
C LYS A 151 5.10 15.20 -20.26
N GLN A 152 5.48 15.14 -21.53
CA GLN A 152 4.92 16.02 -22.58
C GLN A 152 3.43 15.73 -22.80
N GLY A 153 3.03 14.47 -22.88
CA GLY A 153 1.63 14.07 -23.03
C GLY A 153 0.76 14.52 -21.87
N VAL A 154 1.23 14.39 -20.62
CA VAL A 154 0.48 14.90 -19.45
C VAL A 154 0.35 16.42 -19.52
N ALA A 155 1.40 17.14 -19.93
CA ALA A 155 1.34 18.60 -20.10
C ALA A 155 0.38 19.01 -21.23
N GLU A 156 0.31 18.25 -22.32
CA GLU A 156 -0.60 18.50 -23.43
C GLU A 156 -2.06 18.23 -23.03
N ILE A 157 -2.33 17.12 -22.33
CA ILE A 157 -3.65 16.84 -21.72
C ILE A 157 -4.04 18.00 -20.79
N ALA A 158 -3.13 18.50 -19.96
CA ALA A 158 -3.40 19.59 -19.03
C ALA A 158 -3.84 20.90 -19.72
N ASN A 159 -3.44 21.13 -20.98
CA ASN A 159 -3.84 22.32 -21.74
C ASN A 159 -5.28 22.27 -22.26
N ILE A 160 -5.84 21.06 -22.43
CA ILE A 160 -7.18 20.87 -22.99
C ILE A 160 -8.19 20.36 -21.96
N HIS A 161 -7.72 19.72 -20.90
CA HIS A 161 -8.55 19.13 -19.86
C HIS A 161 -9.25 20.23 -19.06
N LYS A 162 -10.54 20.03 -18.80
CA LYS A 162 -11.41 21.00 -18.10
C LYS A 162 -11.60 20.68 -16.62
N GLY A 163 -11.21 19.48 -16.20
CA GLY A 163 -11.26 19.05 -14.81
C GLY A 163 -9.87 19.08 -14.16
N ASP A 164 -9.67 18.16 -13.23
CA ASP A 164 -8.42 18.06 -12.47
C ASP A 164 -7.69 16.74 -12.75
N PHE A 165 -6.44 16.70 -12.32
CA PHE A 165 -5.72 15.44 -12.13
C PHE A 165 -5.81 14.97 -10.69
N ARG A 166 -5.87 13.66 -10.49
CA ARG A 166 -5.74 13.02 -9.18
C ARG A 166 -4.51 12.11 -9.17
N LEU A 167 -3.57 12.35 -8.27
CA LEU A 167 -2.43 11.47 -8.05
C LEU A 167 -2.88 10.32 -7.15
N THR A 168 -2.62 9.09 -7.55
CA THR A 168 -3.04 7.92 -6.76
C THR A 168 -1.97 7.52 -5.74
N ALA A 169 -2.38 6.75 -4.74
CA ALA A 169 -1.47 6.18 -3.77
C ALA A 169 -0.57 5.07 -4.35
N ASN A 170 -0.86 4.59 -5.57
CA ASN A 170 -0.05 3.64 -6.34
C ASN A 170 0.83 4.32 -7.40
N GLN A 171 1.09 5.62 -7.24
CA GLN A 171 2.01 6.41 -8.07
C GLN A 171 1.53 6.65 -9.51
N ASN A 172 0.24 6.43 -9.79
CA ASN A 172 -0.37 6.71 -11.09
C ASN A 172 -1.07 8.07 -11.10
N LEU A 173 -1.66 8.40 -12.26
CA LEU A 173 -2.32 9.67 -12.53
C LEU A 173 -3.72 9.42 -13.13
N ILE A 174 -4.75 10.05 -12.57
CA ILE A 174 -6.11 10.03 -13.11
C ILE A 174 -6.40 11.37 -13.79
N VAL A 175 -6.80 11.34 -15.06
CA VAL A 175 -7.45 12.46 -15.76
C VAL A 175 -8.93 12.42 -15.41
N ALA A 176 -9.34 13.24 -14.44
CA ALA A 176 -10.64 13.09 -13.80
C ALA A 176 -11.66 14.12 -14.30
N GLY A 177 -12.92 13.68 -14.50
CA GLY A 177 -14.03 14.59 -14.80
C GLY A 177 -14.11 14.93 -16.29
N VAL A 178 -13.72 14.00 -17.16
CA VAL A 178 -13.72 14.19 -18.62
C VAL A 178 -15.15 14.04 -19.15
N ASP A 179 -15.61 15.03 -19.92
CA ASP A 179 -16.88 14.91 -20.63
C ASP A 179 -16.82 13.80 -21.69
N ALA A 180 -17.94 13.09 -21.90
CA ALA A 180 -18.01 12.02 -22.90
C ALA A 180 -17.55 12.49 -24.31
N ALA A 181 -17.83 13.74 -24.66
CA ALA A 181 -17.43 14.35 -25.94
C ALA A 181 -15.92 14.65 -26.04
N ASP A 182 -15.20 14.75 -24.92
CA ASP A 182 -13.78 15.08 -24.88
C ASP A 182 -12.88 13.82 -24.75
N LYS A 183 -13.46 12.63 -24.53
CA LYS A 183 -12.72 11.37 -24.32
C LYS A 183 -11.73 11.07 -25.44
N ASP A 184 -12.18 11.13 -26.69
CA ASP A 184 -11.36 10.77 -27.86
C ASP A 184 -10.15 11.70 -28.00
N ALA A 185 -10.30 13.00 -27.69
CA ALA A 185 -9.21 13.96 -27.74
C ALA A 185 -8.15 13.67 -26.66
N ILE A 186 -8.58 13.40 -25.43
CA ILE A 186 -7.69 13.04 -24.31
C ILE A 186 -6.98 11.72 -24.60
N GLU A 187 -7.70 10.71 -25.06
CA GLU A 187 -7.15 9.39 -25.36
C GLU A 187 -6.16 9.44 -26.53
N ALA A 188 -6.42 10.24 -27.56
CA ALA A 188 -5.49 10.42 -28.67
C ALA A 188 -4.13 10.97 -28.20
N ILE A 189 -4.13 11.98 -27.32
CA ILE A 189 -2.89 12.52 -26.73
C ILE A 189 -2.23 11.47 -25.84
N ALA A 190 -2.99 10.78 -25.00
CA ALA A 190 -2.47 9.75 -24.12
C ALA A 190 -1.77 8.61 -24.90
N LYS A 191 -2.38 8.14 -25.99
CA LYS A 191 -1.79 7.14 -26.89
C LYS A 191 -0.56 7.66 -27.63
N ALA A 192 -0.64 8.88 -28.19
CA ALA A 192 0.48 9.48 -28.93
C ALA A 192 1.74 9.65 -28.08
N HIS A 193 1.60 9.81 -26.77
CA HIS A 193 2.70 9.98 -25.82
C HIS A 193 2.98 8.76 -24.95
N THR A 194 2.50 7.57 -25.31
CA THR A 194 2.74 6.29 -24.61
C THR A 194 2.27 6.26 -23.14
N LEU A 195 1.26 7.07 -22.81
CA LEU A 195 0.62 7.07 -21.49
C LEU A 195 -0.40 5.93 -21.32
N ILE A 196 -0.89 5.39 -22.44
CA ILE A 196 -1.66 4.15 -22.48
C ILE A 196 -0.75 3.08 -23.09
N ALA A 197 -0.40 2.09 -22.27
CA ALA A 197 0.42 0.95 -22.66
C ALA A 197 -0.26 -0.34 -22.20
N GLU A 198 -0.03 -1.43 -22.95
CA GLU A 198 -0.38 -2.77 -22.47
C GLU A 198 0.51 -3.12 -21.29
N THR A 199 -0.09 -3.51 -20.18
CA THR A 199 0.61 -3.87 -18.93
C THR A 199 -0.07 -5.08 -18.33
N SER A 200 0.71 -5.98 -17.73
CA SER A 200 0.18 -7.13 -16.99
C SER A 200 -0.48 -6.69 -15.69
N GLU A 201 -1.37 -7.54 -15.15
CA GLU A 201 -1.92 -7.37 -13.81
C GLU A 201 -0.81 -7.32 -12.75
N GLN A 202 0.24 -8.15 -12.90
CA GLN A 202 1.38 -8.17 -11.99
C GLN A 202 2.11 -6.83 -11.94
N ARG A 203 2.29 -6.17 -13.08
CA ARG A 203 2.97 -4.87 -13.16
C ARG A 203 2.13 -3.73 -12.58
N GLN A 204 0.82 -3.77 -12.81
CA GLN A 204 -0.11 -2.78 -12.22
C GLN A 204 -0.17 -2.87 -10.68
N HIS A 205 0.11 -4.05 -10.11
CA HIS A 205 0.14 -4.31 -8.67
C HIS A 205 1.56 -4.32 -8.06
N ALA A 206 2.55 -3.83 -8.81
CA ALA A 206 3.93 -3.69 -8.36
C ALA A 206 4.27 -2.23 -7.98
N MET A 207 5.09 -2.03 -6.95
CA MET A 207 5.52 -0.69 -6.55
C MET A 207 6.92 -0.66 -5.93
N ALA A 208 7.67 0.40 -6.17
CA ALA A 208 8.95 0.64 -5.51
C ALA A 208 9.03 2.05 -4.91
N CYS A 209 9.91 2.23 -3.93
CA CYS A 209 10.32 3.58 -3.54
C CYS A 209 11.41 4.11 -4.48
N VAL A 210 11.65 5.42 -4.40
CA VAL A 210 12.68 6.10 -5.23
C VAL A 210 14.05 5.45 -5.09
N SER A 211 14.54 5.27 -3.85
CA SER A 211 15.89 4.77 -3.57
C SER A 211 16.99 5.57 -4.31
N LEU A 212 18.01 4.92 -4.89
CA LEU A 212 19.05 5.55 -5.69
C LEU A 212 18.48 6.13 -7.00
N PRO A 213 19.07 7.22 -7.53
CA PRO A 213 20.30 7.88 -7.09
C PRO A 213 20.11 9.04 -6.10
N THR A 214 18.86 9.37 -5.72
CA THR A 214 18.57 10.61 -4.98
C THR A 214 18.34 10.41 -3.48
N CYS A 215 17.90 9.23 -3.04
CA CYS A 215 17.69 8.95 -1.62
C CYS A 215 19.04 8.74 -0.92
N PRO A 216 19.41 9.56 0.07
CA PRO A 216 20.69 9.42 0.78
C PRO A 216 20.71 8.25 1.77
N LEU A 217 19.57 7.58 1.98
CA LEU A 217 19.40 6.46 2.90
C LEU A 217 19.30 5.11 2.19
N ALA A 218 19.40 5.09 0.86
CA ALA A 218 19.28 3.89 0.06
C ALA A 218 20.39 2.88 0.40
N MET A 219 20.01 1.60 0.58
CA MET A 219 20.93 0.49 0.78
C MET A 219 21.03 -0.39 -0.47
N ALA A 220 19.93 -0.52 -1.21
CA ALA A 220 19.83 -1.24 -2.49
C ALA A 220 18.98 -0.42 -3.49
N GLU A 221 19.01 -0.76 -4.78
CA GLU A 221 18.09 -0.18 -5.76
C GLU A 221 16.62 -0.49 -5.41
N ALA A 222 15.70 0.29 -5.94
CA ALA A 222 14.27 -0.03 -5.87
C ALA A 222 13.59 0.43 -7.17
N GLU A 223 13.33 1.72 -7.33
CA GLU A 223 12.70 2.30 -8.53
C GLU A 223 13.34 1.81 -9.84
N ARG A 224 14.67 1.91 -9.97
CA ARG A 224 15.39 1.58 -11.19
C ARG A 224 15.50 0.08 -11.45
N TYR A 225 15.25 -0.73 -10.44
CA TYR A 225 15.34 -2.19 -10.50
C TYR A 225 13.97 -2.85 -10.69
N LEU A 226 12.89 -2.20 -10.23
CA LEU A 226 11.53 -2.73 -10.33
C LEU A 226 11.14 -3.17 -11.75
N PRO A 227 11.40 -2.40 -12.83
CA PRO A 227 10.97 -2.81 -14.17
C PRO A 227 11.57 -4.15 -14.59
N GLU A 228 12.89 -4.31 -14.47
CA GLU A 228 13.61 -5.56 -14.79
C GLU A 228 13.15 -6.71 -13.89
N PHE A 229 13.00 -6.46 -12.59
CA PHE A 229 12.51 -7.49 -11.68
C PHE A 229 11.11 -7.98 -12.04
N ILE A 230 10.21 -7.09 -12.45
CA ILE A 230 8.85 -7.47 -12.85
C ILE A 230 8.84 -8.16 -14.22
N ASP A 231 9.74 -7.80 -15.16
CA ASP A 231 9.93 -8.57 -16.39
C ASP A 231 10.23 -10.05 -16.07
N ASP A 232 11.11 -10.31 -15.12
CA ASP A 232 11.44 -11.68 -14.67
C ASP A 232 10.26 -12.38 -13.98
N ILE A 233 9.50 -11.67 -13.13
CA ILE A 233 8.30 -12.23 -12.49
C ILE A 233 7.23 -12.59 -13.53
N GLU A 234 7.01 -11.76 -14.54
CA GLU A 234 6.05 -12.03 -15.62
C GLU A 234 6.42 -13.31 -16.39
N VAL A 235 7.72 -13.52 -16.65
CA VAL A 235 8.22 -14.78 -17.25
C VAL A 235 7.96 -15.98 -16.33
N ILE A 236 8.10 -15.83 -15.03
CA ILE A 236 7.80 -16.88 -14.04
C ILE A 236 6.30 -17.20 -14.01
N LEU A 237 5.44 -16.20 -14.00
CA LEU A 237 3.98 -16.38 -14.02
C LEU A 237 3.52 -17.10 -15.30
N ASP A 238 4.05 -16.69 -16.46
CA ASP A 238 3.77 -17.33 -17.75
C ASP A 238 4.25 -18.80 -17.78
N LYS A 239 5.47 -19.07 -17.28
CA LYS A 239 6.01 -20.43 -17.14
C LYS A 239 5.07 -21.35 -16.36
N HIS A 240 4.39 -20.84 -15.34
CA HIS A 240 3.43 -21.60 -14.51
C HIS A 240 1.98 -21.45 -14.96
N SER A 241 1.74 -20.91 -16.16
CA SER A 241 0.41 -20.78 -16.80
C SER A 241 -0.60 -19.95 -15.99
N ILE A 242 -0.12 -18.91 -15.31
CA ILE A 242 -0.93 -17.99 -14.50
C ILE A 242 -0.55 -16.52 -14.79
N ALA A 243 -0.27 -16.20 -16.06
CA ALA A 243 0.13 -14.86 -16.52
C ALA A 243 -0.90 -13.76 -16.23
N ASP A 244 -2.19 -14.11 -16.16
CA ASP A 244 -3.29 -13.19 -15.82
C ASP A 244 -3.49 -13.03 -14.31
N ASP A 245 -2.77 -13.80 -13.49
CA ASP A 245 -2.81 -13.68 -12.03
C ASP A 245 -1.76 -12.68 -11.54
N TYR A 246 -1.88 -12.28 -10.27
CA TYR A 246 -0.94 -11.38 -9.66
C TYR A 246 -0.82 -11.62 -8.15
N PHE A 247 0.30 -11.17 -7.60
CA PHE A 247 0.46 -10.94 -6.18
C PHE A 247 1.10 -9.57 -5.94
N VAL A 248 0.72 -8.92 -4.85
CA VAL A 248 1.18 -7.56 -4.56
C VAL A 248 2.67 -7.58 -4.24
N THR A 249 3.48 -7.05 -5.17
CA THR A 249 4.95 -7.07 -5.11
C THR A 249 5.48 -5.67 -4.84
N ARG A 250 6.33 -5.51 -3.82
CA ARG A 250 6.84 -4.20 -3.46
C ARG A 250 8.32 -4.20 -3.09
N ILE A 251 9.06 -3.18 -3.53
CA ILE A 251 10.48 -3.00 -3.23
C ILE A 251 10.71 -1.72 -2.44
N ALA A 252 11.27 -1.84 -1.23
CA ALA A 252 11.77 -0.73 -0.44
C ALA A 252 13.30 -0.80 -0.37
N GLY A 253 14.00 0.22 -0.89
CA GLY A 253 15.48 0.22 -0.95
C GLY A 253 16.21 0.27 0.39
N CYS A 254 15.51 0.40 1.52
CA CYS A 254 16.04 0.34 2.89
C CYS A 254 14.89 0.05 3.89
N PRO A 255 15.17 -0.28 5.17
CA PRO A 255 14.13 -0.69 6.14
C PRO A 255 13.24 0.46 6.66
N ASN A 256 13.42 1.70 6.18
CA ASN A 256 12.46 2.78 6.44
C ASN A 256 11.07 2.49 5.83
N GLY A 257 10.99 1.65 4.79
CA GLY A 257 9.72 1.08 4.32
C GLY A 257 8.89 1.98 3.40
N CYS A 258 9.48 3.00 2.75
CA CYS A 258 8.73 3.94 1.89
C CYS A 258 7.98 3.27 0.72
N GLY A 259 8.49 2.13 0.23
CA GLY A 259 7.84 1.36 -0.84
C GLY A 259 6.71 0.47 -0.34
N ARG A 260 6.33 0.56 0.93
CA ARG A 260 5.25 -0.21 1.58
C ARG A 260 5.40 -1.74 1.45
N ALA A 261 6.64 -2.23 1.39
CA ALA A 261 6.97 -3.66 1.30
C ALA A 261 6.47 -4.48 2.49
N MET A 262 6.33 -3.87 3.68
CA MET A 262 5.79 -4.52 4.88
C MET A 262 4.26 -4.63 4.90
N LEU A 263 3.59 -4.40 3.76
CA LEU A 263 2.18 -4.73 3.53
C LEU A 263 2.00 -5.50 2.21
N ALA A 264 3.08 -6.00 1.62
CA ALA A 264 3.05 -6.72 0.36
C ALA A 264 2.85 -8.22 0.57
N GLU A 265 2.34 -8.92 -0.44
CA GLU A 265 2.39 -10.39 -0.48
C GLU A 265 3.83 -10.87 -0.73
N LEU A 266 4.58 -10.16 -1.58
CA LEU A 266 6.03 -10.29 -1.76
C LEU A 266 6.71 -8.93 -1.54
N GLY A 267 7.41 -8.79 -0.42
CA GLY A 267 8.12 -7.58 -0.03
C GLY A 267 9.64 -7.73 -0.06
N LEU A 268 10.34 -6.88 -0.81
CA LEU A 268 11.79 -6.81 -0.81
C LEU A 268 12.24 -5.57 -0.02
N VAL A 269 13.11 -5.76 0.97
CA VAL A 269 13.70 -4.69 1.79
C VAL A 269 15.21 -4.67 1.63
N GLY A 270 15.74 -3.61 1.03
CA GLY A 270 17.15 -3.44 0.72
C GLY A 270 18.04 -3.56 1.97
N LYS A 271 19.13 -4.32 1.82
CA LYS A 271 20.12 -4.56 2.88
C LYS A 271 21.54 -4.18 2.46
N ALA A 272 21.87 -4.38 1.19
CA ALA A 272 23.11 -3.92 0.55
C ALA A 272 22.90 -3.84 -0.97
N VAL A 273 23.89 -3.33 -1.72
CA VAL A 273 23.82 -3.26 -3.19
C VAL A 273 23.53 -4.64 -3.78
N GLY A 274 22.41 -4.75 -4.51
CA GLY A 274 21.95 -6.01 -5.12
C GLY A 274 21.48 -7.08 -4.12
N ARG A 275 21.18 -6.70 -2.86
CA ARG A 275 20.77 -7.63 -1.80
C ARG A 275 19.58 -7.14 -1.00
N TYR A 276 18.64 -8.04 -0.76
CA TYR A 276 17.37 -7.74 -0.08
C TYR A 276 17.06 -8.80 0.98
N ASN A 277 16.39 -8.38 2.05
CA ASN A 277 15.56 -9.30 2.82
C ASN A 277 14.24 -9.49 2.06
N VAL A 278 13.78 -10.73 1.94
CA VAL A 278 12.50 -11.09 1.31
C VAL A 278 11.51 -11.41 2.41
N TYR A 279 10.36 -10.76 2.37
CA TYR A 279 9.22 -10.99 3.24
C TYR A 279 8.04 -11.50 2.42
N ILE A 280 7.34 -12.52 2.90
CA ILE A 280 6.12 -13.04 2.27
C ILE A 280 5.01 -13.25 3.30
N GLY A 281 3.78 -13.45 2.83
CA GLY A 281 2.64 -13.74 3.71
C GLY A 281 1.79 -12.52 4.08
N GLY A 282 1.93 -11.38 3.38
CA GLY A 282 0.89 -10.35 3.39
C GLY A 282 -0.39 -10.82 2.68
N ASN A 283 -1.28 -9.91 2.31
CA ASN A 283 -2.49 -10.22 1.52
C ASN A 283 -2.82 -9.06 0.56
N ARG A 284 -3.72 -9.27 -0.39
CA ARG A 284 -4.09 -8.27 -1.40
C ARG A 284 -4.74 -7.04 -0.77
N ALA A 285 -5.52 -7.20 0.30
CA ALA A 285 -6.15 -6.09 1.02
C ALA A 285 -5.16 -5.23 1.83
N GLY A 286 -3.94 -5.72 2.10
CA GLY A 286 -2.93 -5.00 2.87
C GLY A 286 -3.23 -4.87 4.36
N THR A 287 -3.86 -5.90 4.94
CA THR A 287 -4.26 -5.94 6.36
C THR A 287 -3.33 -6.78 7.22
N ARG A 288 -2.25 -7.33 6.64
CA ARG A 288 -1.29 -8.20 7.34
C ARG A 288 0.16 -7.87 7.00
N ILE A 289 1.03 -7.93 8.01
CA ILE A 289 2.48 -7.77 7.87
C ILE A 289 3.08 -9.08 7.34
N PRO A 290 3.93 -9.08 6.30
CA PRO A 290 4.61 -10.27 5.84
C PRO A 290 5.80 -10.64 6.76
N LYS A 291 6.08 -11.95 6.86
CA LYS A 291 7.15 -12.54 7.67
C LYS A 291 8.45 -12.65 6.86
N LEU A 292 9.60 -12.52 7.53
CA LEU A 292 10.91 -12.72 6.90
C LEU A 292 11.04 -14.17 6.40
N HIS A 293 11.33 -14.33 5.11
CA HIS A 293 11.55 -15.62 4.45
C HIS A 293 13.02 -15.84 4.09
N MET A 294 13.66 -14.83 3.49
CA MET A 294 15.07 -14.88 3.14
C MET A 294 15.78 -13.63 3.64
N GLU A 295 16.98 -13.80 4.21
CA GLU A 295 17.79 -12.68 4.67
C GLU A 295 18.97 -12.43 3.73
N ASN A 296 19.19 -11.17 3.35
CA ASN A 296 20.36 -10.72 2.57
C ASN A 296 20.58 -11.47 1.23
N ALA A 297 19.50 -11.92 0.60
CA ALA A 297 19.51 -12.70 -0.63
C ALA A 297 19.90 -11.84 -1.84
N THR A 298 20.59 -12.44 -2.81
CA THR A 298 20.87 -11.84 -4.12
C THR A 298 19.66 -11.95 -5.03
N THR A 299 19.54 -11.05 -6.02
CA THR A 299 18.49 -11.11 -7.05
C THR A 299 18.26 -12.52 -7.61
N ASP A 300 19.31 -13.20 -8.08
CA ASP A 300 19.17 -14.54 -8.68
C ASP A 300 18.58 -15.57 -7.70
N ALA A 301 18.97 -15.49 -6.41
CA ALA A 301 18.45 -16.38 -5.38
C ALA A 301 16.98 -16.08 -5.08
N ILE A 302 16.59 -14.80 -5.11
CA ILE A 302 15.21 -14.37 -4.93
C ILE A 302 14.35 -14.88 -6.09
N LEU A 303 14.77 -14.66 -7.34
CA LEU A 303 14.02 -15.13 -8.52
C LEU A 303 13.87 -16.65 -8.55
N SER A 304 14.94 -17.38 -8.21
CA SER A 304 14.89 -18.85 -8.11
C SER A 304 13.88 -19.32 -7.06
N GLU A 305 13.83 -18.64 -5.90
CA GLU A 305 12.87 -18.95 -4.86
C GLU A 305 11.44 -18.61 -5.28
N VAL A 306 11.22 -17.43 -5.89
CA VAL A 306 9.89 -17.02 -6.36
C VAL A 306 9.37 -17.98 -7.44
N ASP A 307 10.21 -18.45 -8.36
CA ASP A 307 9.84 -19.48 -9.33
C ASP A 307 9.30 -20.77 -8.66
N VAL A 308 9.97 -21.25 -7.62
CA VAL A 308 9.51 -22.40 -6.83
C VAL A 308 8.17 -22.10 -6.14
N LEU A 309 8.06 -20.95 -5.47
CA LEU A 309 6.87 -20.59 -4.71
C LEU A 309 5.65 -20.35 -5.60
N VAL A 310 5.82 -19.70 -6.75
CA VAL A 310 4.77 -19.48 -7.75
C VAL A 310 4.32 -20.80 -8.35
N GLY A 311 5.25 -21.70 -8.69
CA GLY A 311 4.90 -23.03 -9.16
C GLY A 311 4.10 -23.83 -8.14
N ARG A 312 4.44 -23.73 -6.85
CA ARG A 312 3.63 -24.35 -5.79
C ARG A 312 2.26 -23.70 -5.66
N TRP A 313 2.18 -22.36 -5.63
CA TRP A 313 0.92 -21.63 -5.55
C TRP A 313 -0.02 -22.00 -6.70
N ALA A 314 0.46 -22.03 -7.94
CA ALA A 314 -0.34 -22.40 -9.11
C ALA A 314 -1.00 -23.79 -8.98
N ASN A 315 -0.31 -24.75 -8.34
CA ASN A 315 -0.75 -26.14 -8.25
C ASN A 315 -1.46 -26.52 -6.93
N GLU A 316 -1.15 -25.82 -5.84
CA GLU A 316 -1.58 -26.19 -4.49
C GLU A 316 -2.62 -25.22 -3.90
N ARG A 317 -2.91 -24.09 -4.55
CA ARG A 317 -3.85 -23.09 -4.03
C ARG A 317 -5.29 -23.58 -4.00
N ASN A 318 -6.04 -23.10 -3.01
CA ASN A 318 -7.50 -23.21 -3.03
C ASN A 318 -8.09 -22.28 -4.09
N GLY A 319 -9.36 -22.48 -4.46
CA GLY A 319 -10.02 -21.66 -5.47
C GLY A 319 -10.02 -20.16 -5.10
N GLY A 320 -9.35 -19.34 -5.91
CA GLY A 320 -9.23 -17.90 -5.68
C GLY A 320 -8.29 -17.48 -4.55
N GLU A 321 -7.52 -18.41 -3.97
CA GLU A 321 -6.60 -18.11 -2.88
C GLU A 321 -5.41 -17.27 -3.34
N GLU A 322 -5.17 -16.18 -2.60
CA GLU A 322 -4.09 -15.23 -2.83
C GLU A 322 -2.72 -15.84 -2.47
N PHE A 323 -1.63 -15.35 -3.08
CA PHE A 323 -0.28 -15.90 -2.89
C PHE A 323 0.18 -15.80 -1.44
N GLY A 324 -0.10 -14.68 -0.78
CA GLY A 324 0.29 -14.48 0.61
C GLY A 324 -0.49 -15.34 1.60
N ASP A 325 -1.79 -15.55 1.39
CA ASP A 325 -2.59 -16.49 2.19
C ASP A 325 -2.14 -17.94 1.97
N PHE A 326 -1.85 -18.30 0.70
CA PHE A 326 -1.24 -19.58 0.35
C PHE A 326 0.06 -19.81 1.11
N ALA A 327 0.96 -18.81 1.19
CA ALA A 327 2.25 -18.94 1.86
C ALA A 327 2.10 -19.33 3.35
N ILE A 328 1.09 -18.78 4.04
CA ILE A 328 0.80 -19.12 5.43
C ILE A 328 0.15 -20.51 5.51
N ARG A 329 -0.90 -20.76 4.73
CA ARG A 329 -1.62 -22.05 4.75
C ARG A 329 -0.71 -23.23 4.43
N ALA A 330 0.19 -23.06 3.46
CA ALA A 330 1.13 -24.09 3.02
C ALA A 330 2.34 -24.24 3.97
N GLY A 331 2.39 -23.50 5.08
CA GLY A 331 3.44 -23.58 6.09
C GLY A 331 4.80 -23.08 5.61
N ILE A 332 4.83 -22.17 4.63
CA ILE A 332 6.08 -21.59 4.10
C ILE A 332 6.60 -20.53 5.07
N VAL A 333 5.71 -19.71 5.63
CA VAL A 333 6.00 -18.77 6.72
C VAL A 333 4.88 -18.77 7.75
N GLU A 334 5.20 -18.33 8.97
CA GLU A 334 4.21 -18.10 10.02
C GLU A 334 3.49 -16.77 9.82
N GLU A 335 2.24 -16.71 10.28
CA GLU A 335 1.45 -15.48 10.33
C GLU A 335 2.02 -14.48 11.36
N VAL A 336 2.12 -13.21 10.98
CA VAL A 336 2.40 -12.11 11.92
C VAL A 336 1.06 -11.57 12.42
N THR A 337 0.68 -11.95 13.63
CA THR A 337 -0.59 -11.52 14.26
C THR A 337 -0.42 -10.28 15.12
N ASN A 338 0.79 -10.04 15.63
CA ASN A 338 1.11 -8.86 16.43
C ASN A 338 2.56 -8.45 16.19
N GLY A 339 2.76 -7.39 15.39
CA GLY A 339 4.10 -6.95 14.99
C GLY A 339 5.05 -6.65 16.15
N ALA A 340 4.54 -6.26 17.32
CA ALA A 340 5.35 -5.99 18.50
C ALA A 340 5.87 -7.25 19.21
N VAL A 341 5.24 -8.41 18.96
CA VAL A 341 5.46 -9.67 19.68
C VAL A 341 6.08 -10.71 18.76
N ASP A 342 5.49 -10.96 17.59
CA ASP A 342 5.78 -12.12 16.76
C ASP A 342 6.49 -11.78 15.43
N PHE A 343 6.75 -10.50 15.13
CA PHE A 343 7.39 -10.13 13.87
C PHE A 343 8.81 -10.72 13.70
N TRP A 344 9.60 -10.73 14.78
CA TRP A 344 11.01 -11.14 14.74
C TRP A 344 11.27 -12.59 15.16
N THR A 345 10.30 -13.25 15.80
CA THR A 345 10.48 -14.57 16.43
C THR A 345 9.99 -15.70 15.57
#